data_AF-A0A3D2RFZ0-F1
#
_entry.id   AF-A0A3D2RFZ0-F1
#
_cell.length_a   1.000
_cell.length_b   1.000
_cell.length_c   1.000
_cell.angle_alpha   90.00
_cell.angle_beta   90.00
_cell.angle_gamma   90.00
#
_symmetry.space_group_name_H-M   'P 1'
#
loop_
_entity.id
_entity.type
_entity.pdbx_description
1 polymer ?
#
loop_
_entity_poly.entity_id
_entity_poly.type
_entity_poly.pdbx_seq_one_letter_code
_entity_poly.pdbx_strand_id
1 'polypeptide(L)' 'EMTDSGARATMIREGTETVDLPLNKPGNLLIDLVGELRGESTHIIASNESTYVTRICLLARDAADRNEILPIPAPQPI' A
#
# COMPACT_ATOMS: atom_id res chain seq x y z
N GLU A 1 18.36 5.94 7.20
CA GLU A 1 16.95 5.87 7.64
C GLU A 1 16.12 6.81 6.78
N MET A 2 14.89 6.45 6.40
CA MET A 2 13.99 7.29 5.61
C MET A 2 12.82 7.70 6.51
N THR A 3 12.64 9.00 6.70
CA THR A 3 11.59 9.54 7.56
C THR A 3 10.58 10.27 6.68
N ASP A 4 9.32 9.87 6.73
CA ASP A 4 8.22 10.52 6.01
C ASP A 4 7.52 11.53 6.94
N SER A 5 7.52 12.80 6.53
CA SER A 5 6.85 13.90 7.26
C SER A 5 5.64 14.45 6.48
N GLY A 6 5.07 13.66 5.56
CA GLY A 6 3.85 13.95 4.79
C GLY A 6 4.07 14.86 3.58
N ALA A 7 4.82 15.95 3.72
CA ALA A 7 5.13 16.86 2.60
C ALA A 7 6.54 16.67 2.04
N ARG A 8 7.41 15.93 2.75
CA ARG A 8 8.83 15.76 2.42
C ARG A 8 9.29 14.38 2.87
N ALA A 9 10.04 13.70 2.02
CA ALA A 9 10.84 12.54 2.40
C ALA A 9 12.30 12.99 2.47
N THR A 10 12.97 12.71 3.60
CA THR A 10 14.38 13.07 3.76
C THR A 10 15.22 11.81 3.90
N MET A 11 16.27 11.70 3.08
CA MET A 11 17.24 10.62 3.17
C MET A 11 18.30 10.97 4.21
N ILE A 12 18.33 10.22 5.30
CA ILE A 12 19.35 10.35 6.35
C ILE A 12 20.39 9.25 6.14
N ARG A 13 21.61 9.65 5.76
CA ARG A 13 22.81 8.79 5.69
C ARG A 13 23.88 9.34 6.62
N GLU A 14 24.48 8.45 7.41
CA GLU A 14 25.48 8.81 8.42
C GLU A 14 26.69 9.51 7.79
N GLY A 15 27.09 10.65 8.35
CA GLY A 15 28.23 11.45 7.86
C GLY A 15 27.95 12.32 6.63
N THR A 16 26.69 12.44 6.17
CA THR A 16 26.31 13.29 5.03
C THR A 16 25.15 14.22 5.37
N GLU A 17 25.08 15.37 4.69
CA GLU A 17 23.92 16.26 4.80
C GLU A 17 22.65 15.57 4.28
N THR A 18 21.53 15.84 4.95
CA THR A 18 20.22 15.31 4.58
C THR A 18 19.82 15.75 3.19
N VAL A 19 19.40 14.80 2.35
CA VAL A 19 18.94 15.07 0.98
C VAL A 19 17.42 14.99 0.94
N ASP A 20 16.78 16.06 0.44
CA ASP A 20 15.34 16.04 0.14
C ASP A 20 15.08 15.13 -1.07
N LEU A 21 14.16 14.18 -0.90
CA LEU A 21 13.64 13.36 -1.98
C LEU A 21 12.31 13.95 -2.45
N PRO A 22 12.14 14.21 -3.77
CA PRO A 22 10.86 14.68 -4.29
C PRO A 22 9.83 13.57 -4.11
N LEU A 23 8.72 13.88 -3.46
CA LEU A 23 7.57 12.99 -3.39
C LEU A 23 6.83 13.02 -4.72
N ASN A 24 6.39 11.85 -5.19
CA ASN A 24 5.48 11.78 -6.32
C ASN A 24 4.18 12.49 -5.97
N LYS A 25 3.52 13.06 -6.98
CA LYS A 25 2.18 13.62 -6.78
C LYS A 25 1.23 12.51 -6.31
N PRO A 26 0.34 12.78 -5.36
CA PRO A 26 -0.66 11.80 -4.95
C PRO A 26 -1.56 11.43 -6.14
N GLY A 27 -1.84 10.14 -6.29
CA GLY A 27 -2.81 9.63 -7.26
C GLY A 27 -4.25 9.91 -6.83
N ASN A 28 -5.20 9.73 -7.75
CA ASN A 28 -6.64 9.88 -7.47
C ASN A 28 -7.37 8.60 -7.88
N LEU A 29 -7.81 7.83 -6.87
CA LEU A 29 -8.46 6.53 -7.05
C LEU A 29 -9.71 6.60 -7.95
N LEU A 30 -10.46 7.71 -7.89
CA LEU A 30 -11.65 7.86 -8.73
C LEU A 30 -11.27 8.06 -10.20
N ILE A 31 -10.21 8.83 -10.47
CA ILE A 31 -9.71 9.06 -11.83
C ILE A 31 -9.17 7.74 -12.40
N ASP A 32 -8.40 7.01 -11.60
CA ASP A 32 -7.86 5.71 -11.98
C ASP A 32 -8.99 4.72 -12.32
N LEU A 33 -10.10 4.75 -11.54
CA LEU A 33 -11.25 3.86 -11.75
C LEU A 33 -11.96 4.18 -13.06
N VAL A 34 -12.17 5.47 -13.33
CA VAL A 34 -12.79 5.91 -14.59
C VAL A 34 -11.90 5.55 -15.78
N GLY A 35 -10.58 5.69 -15.66
CA GLY A 35 -9.63 5.29 -16.69
C GLY A 35 -9.65 3.79 -16.97
N GLU A 36 -9.72 2.96 -15.93
CA GLU A 36 -9.84 1.50 -16.06
C GLU A 36 -11.17 1.08 -16.72
N LEU A 37 -12.29 1.69 -16.31
CA LEU A 37 -13.60 1.42 -16.92
C LEU A 37 -13.65 1.79 -18.41
N ARG A 38 -12.80 2.72 -18.85
CA ARG A 38 -12.64 3.12 -20.26
C ARG A 38 -11.59 2.30 -21.02
N GLY A 39 -10.83 1.44 -20.33
CA GLY A 39 -9.70 0.71 -20.90
C GLY A 39 -8.48 1.60 -21.22
N GLU A 40 -8.40 2.79 -20.63
CA GLU A 40 -7.35 3.79 -20.87
C GLU A 40 -6.12 3.59 -19.95
N SER A 41 -6.33 3.03 -18.76
CA SER A 41 -5.30 2.79 -17.75
C SER A 41 -5.66 1.59 -16.88
N THR A 42 -4.70 1.07 -16.13
CA THR A 42 -4.96 0.07 -15.08
C THR A 42 -5.14 0.79 -13.74
N HIS A 43 -6.12 0.37 -12.95
CA HIS A 43 -6.32 0.94 -11.62
C HIS A 43 -5.14 0.57 -10.71
N ILE A 44 -4.76 1.49 -9.81
CA ILE A 44 -3.63 1.27 -8.89
C ILE A 44 -3.87 0.11 -7.91
N ILE A 45 -5.12 -0.19 -7.61
CA ILE A 45 -5.54 -1.33 -6.78
C ILE A 45 -6.18 -2.37 -7.68
N ALA A 46 -5.64 -3.59 -7.69
CA ALA A 46 -6.24 -4.69 -8.44
C ALA A 46 -7.53 -5.21 -7.77
N SER A 47 -8.44 -5.79 -8.56
CA SER A 47 -9.72 -6.31 -8.06
C SER A 47 -9.55 -7.42 -7.01
N ASN A 48 -8.56 -8.31 -7.19
CA ASN A 48 -8.24 -9.37 -6.22
C ASN A 48 -7.55 -8.84 -4.94
N GLU A 49 -6.85 -7.71 -5.03
CA GLU A 49 -6.09 -7.12 -3.93
C GLU A 49 -7.02 -6.67 -2.79
N SER A 50 -8.14 -6.03 -3.11
CA SER A 50 -9.12 -5.57 -2.13
C SER A 50 -9.70 -6.72 -1.30
N THR A 51 -10.00 -7.84 -1.97
CA THR A 51 -10.50 -9.05 -1.31
C THR A 51 -9.41 -9.70 -0.45
N TYR A 52 -8.19 -9.77 -0.97
CA TYR A 52 -7.05 -10.35 -0.29
C TYR A 52 -6.71 -9.59 1.01
N VAL A 53 -6.64 -8.26 0.96
CA VAL A 53 -6.39 -7.41 2.13
C VAL A 53 -7.51 -7.55 3.15
N THR A 54 -8.77 -7.58 2.71
CA THR A 54 -9.91 -7.80 3.61
C THR A 54 -9.78 -9.13 4.36
N ARG A 55 -9.36 -10.20 3.68
CA ARG A 55 -9.11 -11.50 4.31
C ARG A 55 -8.00 -11.44 5.36
N ILE A 56 -6.91 -10.70 5.09
CA ILE A 56 -5.84 -10.47 6.07
C ILE A 56 -6.40 -9.77 7.30
N CYS A 57 -7.21 -8.71 7.14
CA CYS A 57 -7.81 -7.99 8.26
C CYS A 57 -8.71 -8.89 9.13
N LEU A 58 -9.48 -9.79 8.50
CA LEU A 58 -10.29 -10.75 9.23
C LEU A 58 -9.45 -11.77 10.01
N LEU A 59 -8.36 -12.26 9.42
CA LEU A 59 -7.40 -13.13 10.12
C LEU A 59 -6.71 -12.41 11.26
N ALA A 60 -6.34 -11.14 11.09
CA ALA A 60 -5.74 -10.34 12.15
C ALA A 60 -6.69 -10.16 13.34
N ARG A 61 -7.98 -9.96 13.06
CA ARG A 61 -9.02 -9.93 14.10
C ARG A 61 -9.13 -11.27 14.81
N ASP A 62 -9.26 -12.38 14.08
CA ASP A 62 -9.40 -13.72 14.68
C ASP A 62 -8.16 -14.11 15.50
N ALA A 63 -6.96 -13.74 15.03
CA ALA A 63 -5.72 -13.90 15.76
C ALA A 63 -5.73 -13.13 17.10
N ALA A 64 -6.23 -11.89 17.09
CA ALA A 64 -6.38 -11.08 18.29
C ALA A 64 -7.42 -11.65 19.26
N ASP A 65 -8.55 -12.14 18.75
CA ASP A 65 -9.63 -12.73 19.55
C ASP A 65 -9.19 -14.04 20.24
N ARG A 66 -8.35 -14.84 19.56
CA ARG A 66 -7.85 -16.14 20.06
C ARG A 66 -6.52 -16.06 20.79
N ASN A 67 -5.83 -14.93 20.69
CA ASN A 67 -4.45 -14.76 21.12
C ASN A 67 -3.51 -15.83 20.50
N GLU A 68 -3.68 -16.10 19.22
CA GLU A 68 -2.93 -17.10 18.44
C GLU A 68 -2.33 -16.49 17.17
N ILE A 69 -1.22 -17.06 16.71
CA ILE A 69 -0.63 -16.67 15.42
C ILE A 69 -1.35 -17.45 14.31
N LEU A 70 -2.04 -16.73 13.42
CA LEU A 70 -2.70 -17.32 12.26
C LEU A 70 -1.86 -17.14 10.98
N PRO A 71 -1.70 -18.18 10.15
CA PRO A 71 -0.96 -18.06 8.90
C PRO A 71 -1.73 -17.24 7.87
N ILE A 72 -1.02 -16.35 7.18
CA ILE A 72 -1.58 -15.57 6.06
C ILE A 72 -1.43 -16.40 4.78
N PRO A 73 -2.52 -16.68 4.05
CA PRO A 73 -2.46 -17.41 2.79
C PRO A 73 -1.79 -16.57 1.70
N ALA A 74 -1.13 -17.20 0.73
CA ALA A 74 -0.58 -16.49 -0.42
C ALA A 74 -1.69 -15.82 -1.26
N PRO A 75 -1.42 -14.68 -1.91
CA PRO A 75 -2.37 -14.08 -2.84
C PRO A 75 -2.61 -15.03 -4.03
N GLN A 76 -3.87 -15.13 -4.46
CA GLN A 76 -4.24 -15.93 -5.63
C GLN A 76 -3.78 -15.19 -6.89
N PRO A 77 -3.09 -15.86 -7.83
CA PRO A 77 -2.71 -15.26 -9.11
C PRO A 77 -3.96 -14.92 -9.94
N ILE A 78 -3.81 -13.92 -10.82
CA ILE A 78 -4.82 -13.47 -11.79
C ILE A 78 -4.80 -14.39 -13.00
#